data_AF-A0A1H4FZ42-F1
#
_entry.id   AF-A0A1H4FZ42-F1
#
_cell.length_a   1.000
_cell.length_b   1.000
_cell.length_c   1.000
_cell.angle_alpha   90.00
_cell.angle_beta   90.00
_cell.angle_gamma   90.00
#
_symmetry.space_group_name_H-M   'P 1'
#
loop_
_entity.id
_entity.type
_entity.pdbx_description
1 polymer ?
#
loop_
_entity_poly.entity_id
_entity_poly.type
_entity_poly.pdbx_seq_one_letter_code
_entity_poly.pdbx_strand_id
1 'polypeptide(L)'
;MNTAIDLAAAAETPWGSRSAVLERYAAGVRTLLNWCERNPGSGGAQRCARVLLGCWNGSEHPIDLAGVCDLNDDLRDAAVDVLVGHALTGREAHVFGEEARIKTLASRTPSRR
;
A
#
# COMPACT_ATOMS: atom_id res chain seq x y z
N MET A 1 25.95 0.43 -14.81
CA MET A 1 24.82 1.13 -15.45
C MET A 1 23.58 0.87 -14.60
N ASN A 2 23.09 1.88 -13.87
CA ASN A 2 21.85 1.77 -13.11
C ASN A 2 21.05 3.07 -13.29
N THR A 3 20.65 3.32 -14.53
CA THR A 3 19.99 4.57 -14.99
C THR A 3 18.54 4.73 -14.54
N ALA A 4 18.01 3.84 -13.68
CA ALA A 4 16.61 3.88 -13.23
C ALA A 4 16.39 4.57 -11.87
N ILE A 5 17.44 4.73 -11.04
CA ILE A 5 17.29 5.24 -9.66
C ILE A 5 17.54 6.76 -9.57
N ASP A 6 18.14 7.38 -10.60
CA ASP A 6 18.48 8.81 -10.63
C ASP A 6 17.37 9.72 -11.20
N LEU A 7 16.17 9.20 -11.46
CA LEU A 7 15.02 10.01 -11.91
C LEU A 7 14.33 10.78 -10.76
N ALA A 8 14.72 10.54 -9.51
CA ALA A 8 13.95 10.96 -8.34
C ALA A 8 14.47 12.21 -7.59
N ALA A 9 15.54 12.86 -8.05
CA ALA A 9 16.13 13.98 -7.32
C ALA A 9 15.48 15.35 -7.61
N ALA A 10 14.82 15.55 -8.77
CA ALA A 10 14.31 16.88 -9.14
C ALA A 10 13.12 16.94 -10.11
N ALA A 11 12.60 15.81 -10.63
CA ALA A 11 11.48 15.85 -11.57
C ALA A 11 10.14 15.78 -10.83
N GLU A 12 9.23 16.71 -11.14
CA GLU A 12 7.81 16.54 -10.82
C GLU A 12 7.35 15.23 -11.46
N THR A 13 7.11 14.22 -10.62
CA THR A 13 6.37 13.06 -11.10
C THR A 13 4.94 13.52 -11.42
N PRO A 14 4.16 12.79 -12.23
CA PRO A 14 2.71 13.03 -12.33
C PRO A 14 2.01 13.00 -10.95
N TRP A 15 2.69 12.44 -9.95
CA TRP A 15 2.28 12.33 -8.56
C TRP A 15 2.90 13.43 -7.67
N GLY A 16 3.48 14.49 -8.26
CA GLY A 16 4.06 15.62 -7.56
C GLY A 16 5.45 15.35 -6.98
N SER A 17 5.81 16.14 -5.96
CA SER A 17 7.11 16.06 -5.28
C SER A 17 7.24 14.80 -4.44
N ARG A 18 8.49 14.39 -4.16
CA ARG A 18 8.78 13.25 -3.30
C ARG A 18 8.13 13.38 -1.91
N SER A 19 8.12 14.58 -1.33
CA SER A 19 7.47 14.83 -0.04
C SER A 19 5.96 14.64 -0.12
N ALA A 20 5.31 15.16 -1.16
CA ALA A 20 3.88 14.98 -1.37
C ALA A 20 3.51 13.50 -1.57
N VAL A 21 4.34 12.73 -2.27
CA VAL A 21 4.16 11.27 -2.41
C VAL A 21 4.29 10.57 -1.05
N LEU A 22 5.26 10.94 -0.21
CA LEU A 22 5.44 10.34 1.11
C LEU A 22 4.27 10.64 2.05
N GLU A 23 3.75 11.87 2.04
CA GLU A 23 2.59 12.26 2.84
C GLU A 23 1.34 11.47 2.45
N ARG A 24 1.08 11.36 1.15
CA ARG A 24 -0.04 10.57 0.61
C ARG A 24 0.13 9.08 0.87
N TYR A 25 1.34 8.55 0.74
CA TYR A 25 1.63 7.17 1.08
C TYR A 25 1.29 6.89 2.56
N ALA A 26 1.77 7.72 3.48
CA ALA A 26 1.47 7.55 4.90
C ALA A 26 -0.02 7.72 5.22
N ALA A 27 -0.74 8.60 4.53
CA ALA A 27 -2.18 8.72 4.64
C ALA A 27 -2.90 7.46 4.12
N GLY A 28 -2.55 6.97 2.94
CA GLY A 28 -3.12 5.76 2.33
C GLY A 28 -2.94 4.53 3.22
N VAL A 29 -1.72 4.30 3.74
CA VAL A 29 -1.45 3.19 4.67
C VAL A 29 -2.38 3.25 5.88
N ARG A 30 -2.51 4.43 6.51
CA ARG A 30 -3.40 4.62 7.68
C ARG A 30 -4.86 4.39 7.33
N THR A 31 -5.33 4.90 6.20
CA THR A 31 -6.71 4.70 5.73
C THR A 31 -7.03 3.22 5.56
N LEU A 32 -6.18 2.48 4.84
CA LEU A 32 -6.37 1.05 4.61
C LEU A 32 -6.32 0.26 5.93
N LEU A 33 -5.33 0.54 6.80
CA LEU A 33 -5.22 -0.11 8.11
C LEU A 33 -6.47 0.11 8.97
N ASN A 34 -6.91 1.36 9.08
CA ASN A 34 -8.09 1.71 9.87
C ASN A 34 -9.36 1.05 9.29
N TRP A 35 -9.46 0.93 7.97
CA TRP A 35 -10.58 0.24 7.34
C TRP A 35 -10.60 -1.25 7.70
N CYS A 36 -9.45 -1.93 7.60
CA CYS A 36 -9.31 -3.33 7.95
C CYS A 36 -9.71 -3.62 9.40
N GLU A 37 -9.35 -2.74 10.33
CA GLU A 37 -9.67 -2.88 11.74
C GLU A 37 -11.12 -2.65 12.07
N ARG A 38 -11.76 -1.68 11.40
CA ARG A 38 -13.17 -1.34 11.62
C ARG A 38 -14.12 -2.32 10.95
N ASN A 39 -13.68 -3.00 9.89
CA ASN A 39 -14.52 -3.88 9.09
C ASN A 39 -13.90 -5.29 8.94
N PRO A 40 -13.53 -5.95 10.05
CA PRO A 40 -12.84 -7.23 10.01
C PRO A 40 -13.69 -8.29 9.29
N GLY A 41 -13.05 -9.10 8.45
CA GLY A 41 -13.71 -10.16 7.69
C GLY A 41 -14.49 -9.70 6.46
N SER A 42 -14.66 -8.40 6.23
CA SER A 42 -15.28 -7.89 5.01
C SER A 42 -14.40 -8.12 3.77
N GLY A 43 -15.01 -8.28 2.59
CA GLY A 43 -14.27 -8.39 1.33
C GLY A 43 -13.42 -7.15 1.03
N GLY A 44 -13.91 -5.96 1.41
CA GLY A 44 -13.13 -4.71 1.34
C GLY A 44 -11.87 -4.76 2.23
N ALA A 45 -11.99 -5.21 3.48
CA ALA A 45 -10.83 -5.37 4.37
C ALA A 45 -9.82 -6.39 3.83
N GLN A 46 -10.27 -7.48 3.23
CA GLN A 46 -9.36 -8.47 2.61
C GLN A 46 -8.58 -7.87 1.44
N ARG A 47 -9.23 -7.07 0.59
CA ARG A 47 -8.58 -6.36 -0.53
C ARG A 47 -7.60 -5.31 -0.06
N CYS A 48 -7.98 -4.49 0.93
CA CYS A 48 -7.08 -3.52 1.56
C CYS A 48 -5.86 -4.20 2.19
N ALA A 49 -6.06 -5.32 2.89
CA ALA A 49 -4.97 -6.12 3.46
C ALA A 49 -4.03 -6.68 2.39
N ARG A 50 -4.55 -7.12 1.24
CA ARG A 50 -3.72 -7.59 0.10
C ARG A 50 -2.81 -6.50 -0.44
N VAL A 51 -3.27 -5.25 -0.54
CA VAL A 51 -2.43 -4.13 -0.98
C VAL A 51 -1.29 -3.90 0.01
N LEU A 52 -1.60 -3.82 1.31
CA LEU A 52 -0.61 -3.58 2.37
C LEU A 52 0.42 -4.71 2.47
N LEU A 53 -0.05 -5.95 2.46
CA LEU A 53 0.80 -7.14 2.53
C LEU A 53 1.60 -7.34 1.25
N GLY A 54 1.06 -6.99 0.08
CA GLY A 54 1.79 -7.10 -1.18
C GLY A 54 2.93 -6.10 -1.32
N CYS A 55 2.78 -4.91 -0.75
CA CYS A 55 3.88 -3.93 -0.65
C CYS A 55 4.91 -4.29 0.42
N TRP A 56 4.64 -5.30 1.26
CA TRP A 56 5.57 -5.78 2.30
C TRP A 56 6.25 -7.10 1.91
N ASN A 57 5.45 -8.07 1.48
CA ASN A 57 5.88 -9.41 1.06
C ASN A 57 5.04 -9.88 -0.15
N GLY A 58 5.28 -9.28 -1.32
CA GLY A 58 4.54 -9.54 -2.54
C GLY A 58 4.64 -10.96 -3.09
N SER A 59 5.68 -11.72 -2.72
CA SER A 59 5.82 -13.13 -3.13
C SER A 59 4.81 -14.04 -2.44
N GLU A 60 4.48 -13.76 -1.18
CA GLU A 60 3.49 -14.51 -0.40
C GLU A 60 2.07 -13.92 -0.54
N HIS A 61 2.00 -12.61 -0.76
CA HIS A 61 0.75 -11.87 -0.86
C HIS A 61 0.72 -11.04 -2.15
N PRO A 62 0.55 -11.68 -3.32
CA PRO A 62 0.48 -10.94 -4.57
C PRO A 62 -0.68 -9.94 -4.54
N ILE A 63 -0.43 -8.75 -5.10
CA ILE A 63 -1.43 -7.70 -5.23
C ILE A 63 -2.47 -8.15 -6.26
N ASP A 64 -3.73 -8.08 -5.86
CA ASP A 64 -4.88 -8.34 -6.73
C ASP A 64 -5.44 -7.01 -7.25
N LEU A 65 -5.05 -6.61 -8.46
CA LEU A 65 -5.48 -5.35 -9.07
C LEU A 65 -6.99 -5.34 -9.37
N ALA A 66 -7.59 -6.48 -9.70
CA ALA A 66 -9.04 -6.57 -9.87
C ALA A 66 -9.74 -6.30 -8.53
N GLY A 67 -9.20 -6.86 -7.44
CA GLY A 67 -9.63 -6.56 -6.08
C GLY A 67 -9.48 -5.09 -5.70
N VAL A 68 -8.47 -4.37 -6.19
CA VAL A 68 -8.33 -2.92 -5.99
C VAL A 68 -9.41 -2.14 -6.75
N CYS A 69 -9.74 -2.53 -7.98
CA CYS A 69 -10.81 -1.89 -8.74
C CYS A 69 -12.20 -2.04 -8.10
N ASP A 70 -12.42 -3.14 -7.36
CA ASP A 70 -13.66 -3.41 -6.60
C ASP A 70 -13.81 -2.58 -5.31
N LEU A 71 -12.79 -1.81 -4.92
CA LEU A 71 -12.90 -0.92 -3.76
C LEU A 71 -13.75 0.30 -4.10
N ASN A 72 -14.38 0.89 -3.07
CA ASN A 72 -14.98 2.21 -3.21
C ASN A 72 -13.90 3.26 -3.52
N ASP A 73 -14.33 4.43 -4.00
CA ASP A 73 -13.42 5.46 -4.51
C ASP A 73 -12.36 5.86 -3.48
N ASP A 74 -12.75 6.11 -2.23
CA ASP A 74 -11.83 6.50 -1.15
C ASP A 74 -10.76 5.44 -0.85
N LEU A 75 -11.14 4.16 -0.79
CA LEU A 75 -10.22 3.06 -0.51
C LEU A 75 -9.35 2.74 -1.72
N ARG A 76 -9.90 2.89 -2.93
CA ARG A 76 -9.16 2.71 -4.18
C ARG A 76 -8.09 3.79 -4.33
N ASP A 77 -8.41 5.04 -4.06
CA ASP A 77 -7.45 6.14 -4.10
C ASP A 77 -6.35 5.95 -3.05
N ALA A 78 -6.72 5.55 -1.83
CA ALA A 78 -5.76 5.18 -0.78
C ALA A 78 -4.86 4.00 -1.20
N ALA A 79 -5.41 3.00 -1.90
CA ALA A 79 -4.64 1.88 -2.43
C ALA A 79 -3.67 2.32 -3.52
N VAL A 80 -4.07 3.22 -4.42
CA VAL A 80 -3.19 3.79 -5.45
C VAL A 80 -2.06 4.58 -4.80
N ASP A 81 -2.34 5.43 -3.80
CA ASP A 81 -1.31 6.17 -3.07
C ASP A 81 -0.31 5.24 -2.38
N VAL A 82 -0.76 4.08 -1.87
CA VAL A 82 0.12 3.06 -1.29
C VAL A 82 1.01 2.40 -2.35
N LEU A 83 0.44 2.01 -3.48
CA LEU A 83 1.19 1.38 -4.58
C LEU A 83 2.23 2.33 -5.18
N VAL A 84 1.83 3.58 -5.46
CA VAL A 84 2.70 4.63 -5.98
C VAL A 84 3.79 4.98 -4.96
N GLY A 85 3.41 5.16 -3.70
CA GLY A 85 4.33 5.43 -2.60
C GLY A 85 5.38 4.34 -2.45
N HIS A 86 4.96 3.07 -2.44
CA HIS A 86 5.87 1.93 -2.38
C HIS A 86 6.83 1.90 -3.58
N ALA A 87 6.31 2.03 -4.80
CA ALA A 87 7.11 1.98 -6.03
C ALA A 87 8.14 3.13 -6.13
N LEU A 88 7.78 4.35 -5.73
CA LEU A 88 8.65 5.53 -5.87
C LEU A 88 9.62 5.74 -4.71
N THR A 89 9.29 5.25 -3.51
CA THR A 89 10.10 5.48 -2.31
C THR A 89 10.95 4.28 -1.93
N GLY A 90 10.56 3.07 -2.35
CA GLY A 90 11.17 1.82 -1.90
C GLY A 90 10.99 1.58 -0.39
N ARG A 91 10.15 2.38 0.28
CA ARG A 91 9.91 2.26 1.72
C ARG A 91 8.78 1.28 1.98
N GLU A 92 9.01 0.40 2.95
CA GLU A 92 7.99 -0.53 3.42
C GLU A 92 6.88 0.18 4.18
N ALA A 93 5.65 -0.32 4.07
CA ALA A 93 4.47 0.29 4.68
C ALA A 93 4.55 0.35 6.22
N HIS A 94 5.33 -0.54 6.84
CA HIS A 94 5.54 -0.58 8.30
C HIS A 94 6.36 0.60 8.83
N VAL A 95 6.96 1.42 7.95
CA VAL A 95 7.59 2.68 8.35
C VAL A 95 6.53 3.74 8.71
N PHE A 96 5.32 3.61 8.16
CA PHE A 96 4.23 4.58 8.29
C PHE A 96 3.00 4.04 9.04
N GLY A 97 2.92 2.73 9.25
CA GLY A 97 1.99 2.09 10.17
C GLY A 97 2.74 1.35 11.26
N GLU A 98 2.10 1.07 12.41
CA GLU A 98 2.75 0.21 13.41
C GLU A 98 2.96 -1.19 12.83
N GLU A 99 4.21 -1.63 12.76
CA GLU A 99 4.62 -2.95 12.27
C GLU A 99 3.78 -4.09 12.88
N ALA A 100 3.42 -3.96 14.15
CA ALA A 100 2.54 -4.90 14.86
C ALA A 100 1.15 -5.05 14.19
N ARG A 101 0.58 -3.97 13.66
CA ARG A 101 -0.72 -3.96 12.99
C ARG A 101 -0.65 -4.68 11.65
N ILE A 102 0.42 -4.46 10.88
CA ILE A 102 0.64 -5.13 9.58
C ILE A 102 0.90 -6.63 9.79
N LYS A 103 1.70 -7.02 10.79
CA LYS A 103 1.90 -8.44 11.15
C LYS A 103 0.60 -9.12 11.60
N THR A 104 -0.25 -8.40 12.34
CA THR A 104 -1.57 -8.90 12.73
C THR A 104 -2.49 -9.12 11.53
N LEU A 105 -2.36 -8.32 10.47
CA LEU A 105 -3.09 -8.53 9.22
C LEU A 105 -2.56 -9.74 8.44
N ALA A 106 -1.24 -9.95 8.42
CA ALA A 106 -0.61 -11.10 7.77
C ALA A 106 -1.12 -12.43 8.35
N SER A 107 -1.22 -12.54 9.68
CA SER A 107 -1.72 -13.76 10.34
C SER A 107 -3.20 -14.05 10.07
N ARG A 108 -3.98 -13.04 9.69
CA ARG A 108 -5.42 -13.14 9.40
C ARG A 108 -5.74 -13.28 7.92
N THR A 109 -4.77 -13.02 7.04
CA THR A 109 -4.96 -13.03 5.58
C THR A 109 -4.29 -14.27 5.01
N PRO A 110 -5.03 -15.25 4.47
CA PRO A 110 -4.44 -16.46 3.95
C PRO A 110 -3.46 -16.15 2.79
N SER A 111 -2.23 -16.62 2.92
CA SER A 111 -1.25 -16.62 1.82
C SER A 111 -1.83 -17.36 0.61
N ARG A 112 -1.58 -16.83 -0.59
CA ARG A 112 -1.84 -17.62 -1.81
C ARG A 112 -0.57 -18.42 -2.08
N ARG A 113 -0.65 -19.74 -1.88
CA ARG A 113 0.29 -20.69 -2.50
C ARG A 113 0.04 -20.77 -3.99
#